data_AF-A0ABC9YFU0-F1
#
_entry.id   AF-A0ABC9YFU0-F1
#
_cell.length_a   1.000
_cell.length_b   1.000
_cell.length_c   1.000
_cell.angle_alpha   90.00
_cell.angle_beta   90.00
_cell.angle_gamma   90.00
#
_symmetry.space_group_name_H-M   'P 1'
#
loop_
_entity.id
_entity.type
_entity.pdbx_description
1 polymer ?
#
loop_
_entity_poly.entity_id
_entity_poly.type
_entity_poly.pdbx_seq_one_letter_code
_entity_poly.pdbx_strand_id
1 'polypeptide(L)'
;MLYLYTVSWMVANALWGWLQQWKLSNWQRRGKPIWAAPLWQDIAAQLEKLVVKVRHVDAHIPKSRATEEHQNNQQVDQAAKIEEAQVDLDWQHKGELLIARWTHDTSGHQGRDATYR
;
A
#
# COMPACT_ATOMS: atom_id res chain seq x y z
N MET A 1 -18.55 6.65 -16.59
CA MET A 1 -18.25 5.20 -16.43
C MET A 1 -16.76 5.08 -16.20
N LEU A 2 -16.36 4.63 -15.01
CA LEU A 2 -14.95 4.51 -14.62
C LEU A 2 -14.42 3.14 -15.02
N TYR A 3 -13.17 3.06 -15.46
CA TYR A 3 -12.48 1.80 -15.69
C TYR A 3 -11.40 1.63 -14.62
N LEU A 4 -11.43 0.50 -13.92
CA LEU A 4 -10.40 0.12 -12.98
C LEU A 4 -9.55 -0.98 -13.61
N TYR A 5 -8.27 -0.70 -13.77
CA TYR A 5 -7.28 -1.64 -14.26
C TYR A 5 -6.49 -2.18 -13.06
N THR A 6 -6.44 -3.50 -12.93
CA THR A 6 -5.71 -4.13 -11.83
C THR A 6 -4.91 -5.31 -12.36
N VAL A 7 -3.66 -5.44 -11.91
CA VAL A 7 -2.86 -6.64 -12.12
C VAL A 7 -3.12 -7.73 -11.08
N SER A 8 -3.78 -7.37 -9.97
CA SER A 8 -4.08 -8.29 -8.89
C SER A 8 -5.35 -9.08 -9.20
N TRP A 9 -5.18 -10.38 -9.41
CA TRP A 9 -6.27 -11.34 -9.56
C TRP A 9 -7.22 -11.36 -8.36
N MET A 10 -6.69 -11.14 -7.15
CA MET A 10 -7.50 -11.07 -5.93
C MET A 10 -8.47 -9.88 -5.99
N VAL A 11 -7.96 -8.69 -6.36
CA VAL A 11 -8.78 -7.48 -6.47
C VAL A 11 -9.80 -7.63 -7.58
N ALA A 12 -9.41 -8.15 -8.75
CA ALA A 12 -10.33 -8.38 -9.85
C ALA A 12 -11.49 -9.31 -9.46
N ASN A 13 -11.19 -10.45 -8.84
CA ASN A 13 -12.23 -11.39 -8.36
C ASN A 13 -13.12 -10.81 -7.27
N ALA A 14 -12.53 -10.04 -6.35
CA ALA A 14 -13.29 -9.37 -5.31
C ALA A 14 -14.36 -8.46 -5.91
N LEU A 15 -13.95 -7.63 -6.87
CA LEU A 15 -14.80 -6.64 -7.50
C LEU A 15 -15.77 -7.22 -8.55
N TRP A 16 -15.42 -8.33 -9.20
CA TRP A 16 -16.32 -8.99 -10.15
C TRP A 16 -17.50 -9.72 -9.49
N GLY A 17 -17.35 -10.18 -8.24
CA GLY A 17 -18.46 -10.91 -7.62
C GLY A 17 -18.33 -11.24 -6.14
N TRP A 18 -17.13 -11.29 -5.54
CA TRP A 18 -17.04 -11.66 -4.13
C TRP A 18 -17.57 -10.59 -3.19
N LEU A 19 -17.52 -9.30 -3.55
CA LEU A 19 -18.06 -8.24 -2.70
C LEU A 19 -19.52 -8.48 -2.30
N GLN A 20 -20.35 -8.92 -3.26
CA GLN A 20 -21.76 -9.25 -2.98
C GLN A 20 -21.88 -10.46 -2.05
N GLN A 21 -21.08 -11.50 -2.29
CA GLN A 21 -21.07 -12.70 -1.45
C GLN A 21 -20.59 -12.40 -0.03
N TRP A 22 -19.55 -11.58 0.12
CA TRP A 22 -19.02 -11.15 1.41
C TRP A 22 -20.02 -10.26 2.16
N LYS A 23 -20.71 -9.35 1.47
CA LYS A 23 -21.77 -8.54 2.08
C LYS A 23 -22.89 -9.44 2.64
N LEU A 24 -23.30 -10.47 1.89
CA LEU A 24 -24.29 -11.45 2.34
C LEU A 24 -23.82 -12.31 3.51
N SER A 25 -22.52 -12.62 3.57
CA SER A 25 -21.94 -13.38 4.68
C SER A 25 -21.50 -12.52 5.86
N ASN A 26 -21.98 -11.28 5.95
CA ASN A 26 -21.59 -10.28 6.95
C ASN A 26 -20.06 -10.12 7.06
N TRP A 27 -19.38 -10.15 5.92
CA TRP A 27 -17.92 -10.01 5.80
C TRP A 27 -17.15 -11.09 6.54
N GLN A 28 -17.76 -12.26 6.75
CA GLN A 28 -17.17 -13.39 7.42
C GLN A 28 -17.10 -14.62 6.53
N ARG A 29 -16.10 -15.46 6.77
CA ARG A 29 -15.97 -16.80 6.22
C ARG A 29 -15.70 -17.78 7.36
N ARG A 30 -16.59 -18.75 7.56
CA ARG A 30 -16.52 -19.74 8.66
C ARG A 30 -16.42 -19.08 10.05
N GLY A 31 -17.19 -18.01 10.28
CA GLY A 31 -17.24 -17.28 11.55
C GLY A 31 -16.03 -16.37 11.83
N LYS A 32 -15.08 -16.25 10.90
CA LYS A 32 -13.95 -15.31 11.01
C LYS A 32 -14.12 -14.18 10.00
N PRO A 33 -13.75 -12.93 10.33
CA PRO A 33 -13.74 -11.85 9.36
C PRO A 33 -12.80 -12.17 8.20
N ILE A 34 -13.18 -11.76 6.99
CA ILE A 34 -12.28 -11.85 5.82
C ILE A 34 -11.08 -10.91 6.02
N TRP A 35 -9.96 -11.21 5.35
CA TRP A 35 -8.77 -10.36 5.41
C TRP A 35 -9.10 -8.95 4.94
N ALA A 36 -8.64 -7.95 5.69
CA ALA A 36 -8.91 -6.53 5.47
C ALA A 36 -10.42 -6.21 5.30
N ALA A 37 -11.31 -6.89 6.04
CA ALA A 37 -12.75 -6.65 5.96
C ALA A 37 -13.18 -5.16 6.02
N PRO A 38 -12.61 -4.30 6.89
CA PRO A 38 -12.95 -2.87 6.89
C PRO A 38 -12.64 -2.16 5.57
N LEU A 39 -11.47 -2.46 4.97
CA LEU A 39 -11.08 -1.88 3.69
C LEU A 39 -12.04 -2.29 2.57
N TRP A 40 -12.43 -3.57 2.54
CA TRP A 40 -13.39 -4.06 1.54
C TRP A 40 -14.79 -3.48 1.72
N GLN A 41 -15.21 -3.21 2.97
CA GLN A 41 -16.46 -2.51 3.27
C GLN A 41 -16.44 -1.08 2.73
N ASP A 42 -15.36 -0.35 2.97
CA ASP A 42 -15.19 1.03 2.48
C ASP A 42 -15.17 1.07 0.95
N ILE A 43 -14.43 0.15 0.31
CA ILE A 43 -14.41 0.01 -1.15
C ILE A 43 -15.83 -0.29 -1.68
N ALA A 44 -16.56 -1.21 -1.07
CA ALA A 44 -17.92 -1.54 -1.51
C ALA A 44 -18.86 -0.32 -1.38
N ALA A 45 -18.78 0.44 -0.28
CA ALA A 45 -19.58 1.64 -0.07
C ALA A 45 -19.26 2.75 -1.09
N GLN A 46 -18.00 2.89 -1.49
CA GLN A 46 -17.60 3.83 -2.55
C GLN A 46 -18.09 3.37 -3.92
N LEU A 47 -17.98 2.07 -4.22
CA LEU A 47 -18.38 1.50 -5.50
C LEU A 47 -19.90 1.45 -5.69
N GLU A 48 -20.71 1.37 -4.63
CA GLU A 48 -22.17 1.47 -4.71
C GLU A 48 -22.65 2.77 -5.37
N LYS A 49 -21.83 3.84 -5.31
CA LYS A 49 -22.15 5.14 -5.89
C LYS A 49 -21.58 5.32 -7.31
N LEU A 50 -20.83 4.35 -7.84
CA LEU A 50 -20.07 4.47 -9.07
C LEU A 50 -20.37 3.32 -10.04
N VAL A 51 -20.56 3.65 -11.32
CA VAL A 51 -20.55 2.63 -12.39
C VAL A 51 -19.11 2.37 -12.80
N VAL A 52 -18.53 1.30 -12.26
CA VAL A 52 -17.14 0.87 -12.52
C VAL A 52 -17.10 -0.40 -13.37
N LYS A 53 -16.28 -0.39 -14.42
CA LYS A 53 -15.91 -1.57 -15.19
C LYS A 53 -14.51 -2.01 -14.78
N VAL A 54 -14.38 -3.24 -14.30
CA VAL A 54 -13.10 -3.79 -13.86
C VAL A 54 -12.46 -4.61 -14.97
N ARG A 55 -11.19 -4.34 -15.24
CA ARG A 55 -10.35 -5.11 -16.16
C ARG A 55 -9.12 -5.61 -15.43
N HIS A 56 -8.93 -6.92 -15.47
CA HIS A 56 -7.68 -7.52 -15.04
C HIS A 56 -6.65 -7.41 -16.18
N VAL A 57 -5.46 -6.96 -15.84
CA VAL A 57 -4.32 -6.83 -16.76
C VAL A 57 -3.29 -7.87 -16.34
N ASP A 58 -2.88 -8.75 -17.25
CA ASP A 58 -1.84 -9.72 -16.96
C ASP A 58 -0.49 -9.01 -16.76
N ALA A 59 0.12 -9.24 -15.59
CA ALA A 59 1.40 -8.65 -15.20
C ALA A 59 2.58 -9.29 -15.94
N HIS A 60 2.41 -10.49 -16.51
CA HIS A 60 3.51 -11.25 -17.10
C HIS A 60 3.66 -11.05 -18.62
N ILE A 61 2.93 -10.10 -19.22
CA ILE A 61 3.07 -9.82 -20.65
C ILE A 61 4.46 -9.21 -20.90
N PRO A 62 5.28 -9.77 -21.81
CA PRO A 62 6.58 -9.19 -22.13
C PRO A 62 6.40 -7.81 -22.75
N LYS A 63 7.32 -6.88 -22.44
CA LYS A 63 7.27 -5.46 -22.85
C LYS A 63 7.04 -5.23 -24.35
N SER A 64 7.48 -6.17 -25.20
CA SER A 64 7.26 -6.12 -26.65
C SER A 64 5.80 -6.31 -27.09
N ARG A 65 4.93 -6.77 -26.18
CA ARG A 65 3.49 -6.96 -26.38
C ARG A 65 2.65 -6.18 -25.37
N ALA A 66 3.27 -5.28 -24.59
CA ALA A 66 2.59 -4.51 -23.57
C ALA A 66 1.59 -3.53 -24.20
N THR A 67 0.34 -3.58 -23.73
CA THR A 67 -0.69 -2.59 -24.06
C THR A 67 -0.50 -1.33 -23.21
N GLU A 68 -1.16 -0.23 -23.58
CA GLU A 68 -1.17 1.03 -22.80
C GLU A 68 -1.62 0.80 -21.34
N GLU A 69 -2.60 -0.09 -21.13
CA GLU A 69 -3.07 -0.50 -19.80
C GLU A 69 -1.94 -1.14 -18.97
N HIS A 70 -1.07 -1.94 -19.59
CA HIS A 70 0.08 -2.56 -18.93
C HIS A 70 1.16 -1.51 -18.60
N GLN A 71 1.41 -0.54 -19.49
CA GLN A 71 2.36 0.55 -19.25
C GLN A 71 1.91 1.44 -18.08
N ASN A 72 0.61 1.75 -18.00
CA ASN A 72 0.04 2.54 -16.91
C ASN A 72 0.14 1.80 -15.57
N ASN A 73 -0.15 0.50 -15.54
CA ASN A 73 0.03 -0.29 -14.32
C ASN A 73 1.49 -0.40 -13.90
N GLN A 74 2.43 -0.52 -14.84
CA GLN A 74 3.86 -0.53 -14.52
C GLN A 74 4.32 0.80 -13.92
N GLN A 75 3.78 1.94 -14.39
CA GLN A 75 4.05 3.25 -13.79
C GLN A 75 3.51 3.34 -12.35
N VAL A 76 2.29 2.84 -12.11
CA VAL A 76 1.71 2.80 -10.75
C VAL A 76 2.52 1.89 -9.82
N ASP A 77 2.98 0.73 -10.28
CA ASP A 77 3.84 -0.18 -9.52
C ASP A 77 5.20 0.47 -9.19
N GLN A 78 5.78 1.20 -10.14
CA GLN A 78 7.00 1.97 -9.90
C GLN A 78 6.79 3.10 -8.89
N ALA A 79 5.68 3.84 -8.99
CA ALA A 79 5.34 4.90 -8.04
C ALA A 79 5.15 4.34 -6.62
N ALA A 80 4.45 3.21 -6.48
CA ALA A 80 4.24 2.55 -5.19
C ALA A 80 5.57 2.12 -4.55
N LYS A 81 6.50 1.56 -5.35
CA LYS A 81 7.85 1.19 -4.88
C LYS A 81 8.68 2.39 -4.45
N ILE A 82 8.54 3.53 -5.12
CA ILE A 82 9.22 4.78 -4.72
C ILE A 82 8.67 5.27 -3.38
N GLU A 83 7.35 5.25 -3.20
CA GLU A 83 6.72 5.65 -1.95
C GLU A 83 7.14 4.73 -0.78
N GLU A 84 7.17 3.42 -1.01
CA GLU A 84 7.66 2.43 -0.03
C GLU A 84 9.12 2.69 0.35
N ALA A 85 10.01 2.86 -0.65
CA ALA A 85 11.41 3.18 -0.41
C ALA A 85 11.60 4.51 0.34
N GLN A 86 10.73 5.50 0.09
CA GLN A 86 10.77 6.78 0.79
C GLN A 86 10.34 6.66 2.26
N VAL A 87 9.34 5.84 2.56
CA VAL A 87 8.92 5.53 3.94
C VAL A 87 10.03 4.77 4.68
N ASP A 88 10.67 3.80 4.04
CA ASP A 88 11.79 3.04 4.62
C ASP A 88 12.99 3.95 4.91
N LEU A 89 13.33 4.86 3.99
CA LEU A 89 14.40 5.85 4.20
C LEU A 89 14.06 6.82 5.33
N ASP A 90 12.82 7.30 5.44
CA ASP A 90 12.38 8.15 6.55
C ASP A 90 12.51 7.42 7.91
N TRP A 91 12.15 6.13 7.94
CA TRP A 91 12.34 5.29 9.12
C TRP A 91 13.82 5.12 9.50
N GLN A 92 14.69 4.87 8.52
CA GLN A 92 16.14 4.79 8.74
C GLN A 92 16.71 6.09 9.31
N HIS A 93 16.41 7.23 8.69
CA HIS A 93 16.88 8.53 9.18
C HIS A 93 16.38 8.84 10.60
N LYS A 94 15.12 8.49 10.92
CA LYS A 94 14.59 8.63 12.28
C LYS A 94 15.33 7.74 13.28
N GLY A 95 15.69 6.52 12.89
CA GLY A 95 16.53 5.62 13.68
C GLY A 95 17.94 6.17 13.91
N GLU A 96 18.58 6.71 12.88
CA GLU A 96 19.91 7.34 12.98
C GLU A 96 19.89 8.58 13.88
N LEU A 97 18.87 9.44 13.77
CA LEU A 97 18.68 10.59 14.66
C LEU A 97 18.52 10.18 16.13
N LEU A 98 17.81 9.08 16.40
CA LEU A 98 17.68 8.54 17.75
C LEU A 98 19.01 8.03 18.30
N ILE A 99 19.80 7.33 17.49
CA ILE A 99 21.14 6.85 17.88
C ILE A 99 22.10 8.03 18.10
N ALA A 100 22.07 9.03 17.22
CA ALA A 100 22.87 10.24 17.35
C ALA A 100 22.52 10.99 18.65
N ARG A 101 21.22 11.14 18.97
CA ARG A 101 20.75 11.74 20.22
C ARG A 101 21.24 10.95 21.44
N TRP A 102 21.05 9.62 21.43
CA TRP A 102 21.49 8.75 22.52
C TRP A 102 23.01 8.86 22.74
N THR A 103 23.79 8.87 21.66
CA THR A 103 25.26 9.00 21.73
C THR A 103 25.68 10.36 22.29
N HIS A 104 24.99 11.44 21.90
CA HIS A 104 25.24 12.78 22.43
C HIS A 104 24.92 12.88 23.93
N ASP A 105 23.77 12.34 24.37
CA ASP A 105 23.34 12.41 25.77
C ASP A 105 24.18 11.49 26.68
N THR A 106 24.63 10.33 26.19
CA THR A 106 25.49 9.40 26.94
C THR A 106 26.97 9.79 26.95
N SER A 107 27.46 10.49 25.93
CA SER A 107 28.85 10.99 25.89
C SER A 107 29.09 12.22 26.77
N GLY A 108 28.05 12.78 27.40
CA GLY A 108 28.19 13.85 28.39
C GLY A 108 28.51 15.23 27.81
N HIS A 109 28.40 15.43 26.50
CA HIS A 109 28.68 16.69 25.82
C HIS A 109 27.48 17.67 25.79
N GLN A 110 26.73 17.79 26.89
CA GLN A 110 25.95 19.02 27.09
C GLN A 110 26.93 20.12 27.50
N GLY A 111 27.45 20.84 26.50
CA GLY A 111 28.37 21.94 26.67
C GLY A 111 27.88 22.93 27.73
N ARG A 112 28.49 22.85 28.92
CA ARG A 112 28.55 23.98 29.84
C ARG A 112 29.78 24.02 30.75
N ASP A 113 30.59 22.97 30.85
CA ASP A 113 31.73 22.98 31.80
C ASP A 113 32.95 22.11 31.42
N ALA A 114 33.32 22.06 30.13
CA ALA A 114 34.59 21.45 29.73
C ALA A 114 35.74 22.49 29.78
N THR A 115 36.04 23.02 30.96
CA THR A 115 37.33 23.67 31.24
C THR A 115 38.35 22.60 31.60
N TYR A 116 39.29 22.36 30.69
CA TYR A 116 40.48 21.54 30.88
C TYR A 116 41.39 22.18 31.95
N ARG A 117 41.90 21.38 32.90
CA ARG A 117 43.06 21.72 33.74
C ARG A 117 44.32 21.14 33.11
#